data_AF-A0A165QX38-F1
#
_entry.id   AF-A0A165QX38-F1
#
_cell.length_a   1.000
_cell.length_b   1.000
_cell.length_c   1.000
_cell.angle_alpha   90.00
_cell.angle_beta   90.00
_cell.angle_gamma   90.00
#
_symmetry.space_group_name_H-M   'P 1'
#
loop_
_entity.id
_entity.type
_entity.pdbx_description
1 polymer ?
#
loop_
_entity_poly.entity_id
_entity_poly.type
_entity_poly.pdbx_seq_one_letter_code
_entity_poly.pdbx_strand_id
1 'polypeptide(L)'
;MGNMAPVVQGESGYLNAWLPLGCEFIETSEGLTIKDANGASMAGYRTFDRTRRGRTRRASCEPADIILTGETDAQYSSAWGAFHFYGRVRPSDGLVILVRQPADPRVNHLGRDVFRGYMLSSEHMVGRRRLPGAKASHEMLWNLRRSEE
;
A
#
# COMPACT_ATOMS: atom_id res chain seq x y z
N MET A 1 18.12 -13.78 -1.95
CA MET A 1 17.22 -12.69 -1.52
C MET A 1 15.93 -12.87 -2.31
N GLY A 2 14.86 -13.33 -1.65
CA GLY A 2 13.66 -13.84 -2.32
C GLY A 2 12.83 -12.74 -2.97
N ASN A 3 12.49 -12.93 -4.24
CA ASN A 3 11.51 -12.16 -4.99
C ASN A 3 10.16 -12.21 -4.25
N MET A 4 9.64 -11.07 -3.81
CA MET A 4 8.30 -10.98 -3.20
C MET A 4 7.50 -9.86 -3.86
N ALA A 5 6.70 -10.22 -4.85
CA ALA A 5 5.57 -9.48 -5.42
C ALA A 5 4.67 -10.51 -6.15
N PRO A 6 3.48 -10.13 -6.63
CA PRO A 6 2.19 -9.92 -5.92
C PRO A 6 1.80 -11.09 -4.97
N VAL A 7 0.52 -11.23 -4.53
CA VAL A 7 0.03 -12.49 -3.95
C VAL A 7 0.30 -13.61 -4.97
N VAL A 8 1.42 -14.33 -4.82
CA VAL A 8 1.58 -15.61 -5.49
C VAL A 8 0.59 -16.54 -4.82
N GLN A 9 -0.30 -17.18 -5.59
CA GLN A 9 -1.21 -18.20 -5.05
C GLN A 9 -0.36 -19.27 -4.34
N GLY A 10 -0.51 -19.38 -3.02
CA GLY A 10 0.31 -20.23 -2.16
C GLY A 10 0.62 -19.59 -0.80
N GLU A 11 1.08 -20.38 0.16
CA GLU A 11 1.26 -19.98 1.57
C GLU A 11 2.06 -18.68 1.76
N SER A 12 3.09 -18.46 0.93
CA SER A 12 3.98 -17.29 1.02
C SER A 12 3.29 -15.96 0.70
N GLY A 13 2.28 -15.96 -0.19
CA GLY A 13 1.53 -14.76 -0.57
C GLY A 13 0.50 -14.33 0.49
N TYR A 14 -0.07 -15.31 1.20
CA TYR A 14 -1.02 -15.11 2.30
C TYR A 14 -0.36 -14.53 3.56
N LEU A 15 0.93 -14.85 3.78
CA LEU A 15 1.66 -14.44 4.97
C LEU A 15 2.33 -13.06 4.85
N ASN A 16 2.33 -12.46 3.65
CA ASN A 16 3.15 -11.29 3.37
C ASN A 16 2.34 -10.05 2.98
N ALA A 17 2.52 -8.96 3.72
CA ALA A 17 2.07 -7.61 3.35
C ALA A 17 3.20 -6.70 2.86
N TRP A 18 4.45 -7.18 2.80
CA TRP A 18 5.57 -6.41 2.31
C TRP A 18 5.53 -6.28 0.80
N LEU A 19 5.79 -5.05 0.35
CA LEU A 19 6.10 -4.71 -1.03
C LEU A 19 7.62 -4.53 -1.16
N PRO A 20 8.23 -4.89 -2.30
CA PRO A 20 9.66 -4.70 -2.50
C PRO A 20 10.08 -3.24 -2.31
N LEU A 21 11.30 -3.06 -1.81
CA LEU A 21 11.89 -1.74 -1.73
C LEU A 21 12.19 -1.21 -3.13
N GLY A 22 11.85 0.06 -3.36
CA GLY A 22 12.11 0.73 -4.63
C GLY A 22 11.03 0.49 -5.68
N CYS A 23 9.91 -0.15 -5.32
CA CYS A 23 8.78 -0.24 -6.23
C CYS A 23 8.20 1.14 -6.57
N GLU A 24 7.85 1.29 -7.83
CA GLU A 24 7.10 2.43 -8.36
C GLU A 24 5.66 1.99 -8.61
N PHE A 25 4.72 2.84 -8.20
CA PHE A 25 3.28 2.62 -8.33
C PHE A 25 2.74 3.59 -9.35
N ILE A 26 2.17 3.06 -10.43
CA ILE A 26 1.66 3.85 -11.55
C ILE A 26 0.18 3.56 -11.67
N GLU A 27 -0.63 4.54 -11.28
CA GLU A 27 -2.07 4.49 -11.49
C GLU A 27 -2.39 4.74 -12.96
N THR A 28 -3.27 3.91 -13.53
CA THR A 28 -3.71 3.96 -14.92
C THR A 28 -5.24 3.96 -14.97
N SER A 29 -5.81 4.28 -16.13
CA SER A 29 -7.27 4.19 -16.33
C SER A 29 -7.85 2.79 -16.13
N GLU A 30 -7.00 1.75 -16.14
CA GLU A 30 -7.42 0.35 -15.96
C GLU A 30 -7.14 -0.19 -14.55
N GLY A 31 -6.42 0.56 -13.71
CA GLY A 31 -6.09 0.18 -12.35
C GLY A 31 -4.70 0.65 -11.91
N LEU A 32 -3.87 -0.27 -11.44
CA LEU A 32 -2.58 0.06 -10.82
C LEU A 32 -1.49 -0.89 -11.30
N THR A 33 -0.40 -0.34 -11.84
CA THR A 33 0.79 -1.10 -12.21
C THR A 33 1.90 -0.87 -11.20
N ILE A 34 2.53 -1.96 -10.73
CA ILE A 34 3.69 -1.90 -9.86
C ILE A 34 4.93 -2.30 -10.67
N LYS A 35 5.94 -1.45 -10.68
CA LYS A 35 7.26 -1.73 -11.23
C LYS A 35 8.28 -1.95 -10.12
N ASP A 36 9.33 -2.71 -10.39
CA ASP A 36 10.46 -2.88 -9.49
C ASP A 36 11.40 -1.65 -9.53
N ALA A 37 12.46 -1.69 -8.73
CA ALA A 37 13.48 -0.64 -8.71
C ALA A 37 14.26 -0.49 -10.04
N ASN A 38 14.20 -1.48 -10.93
CA ASN A 38 14.83 -1.47 -12.26
C ASN A 38 13.83 -1.03 -13.35
N GLY A 39 12.58 -0.71 -13.00
CA GLY A 39 11.51 -0.36 -13.93
C GLY A 39 10.82 -1.55 -14.59
N ALA A 40 11.15 -2.79 -14.23
CA ALA A 40 10.49 -3.99 -14.73
C ALA A 40 9.09 -4.13 -14.12
N SER A 41 8.09 -4.43 -14.94
CA SER A 41 6.72 -4.64 -14.47
C SER A 41 6.64 -5.88 -13.57
N MET A 42 6.17 -5.69 -12.34
CA MET A 42 6.02 -6.77 -11.35
C MET A 42 4.60 -7.29 -11.26
N ALA A 43 3.61 -6.38 -11.29
CA ALA A 43 2.21 -6.73 -11.10
C ALA A 43 1.28 -5.67 -11.72
N GLY A 44 0.15 -6.12 -12.23
CA GLY A 44 -0.97 -5.27 -12.64
C GLY A 44 -2.19 -5.61 -11.81
N TYR A 45 -2.79 -4.60 -11.19
CA TYR A 45 -4.02 -4.69 -10.43
C TYR A 45 -5.12 -3.95 -11.15
N ARG A 46 -6.34 -4.47 -11.01
CA ARG A 46 -7.57 -3.80 -11.42
C ARG A 46 -8.46 -3.64 -10.21
N THR A 47 -9.20 -2.54 -10.16
CA THR A 47 -10.19 -2.32 -9.10
C THR A 47 -11.21 -3.46 -9.12
N PHE A 48 -11.46 -4.01 -7.93
CA PHE A 48 -12.45 -5.06 -7.77
C PHE A 48 -13.85 -4.52 -8.09
N ASP A 49 -14.54 -5.17 -9.01
CA ASP A 49 -15.90 -4.80 -9.43
C ASP A 49 -16.86 -5.96 -9.17
N ARG A 50 -17.70 -5.79 -8.14
CA ARG A 50 -18.68 -6.80 -7.72
C ARG A 50 -19.81 -6.99 -8.74
N THR A 51 -20.02 -6.02 -9.62
CA THR A 51 -21.09 -6.04 -10.63
C THR A 51 -20.69 -6.84 -11.88
N ARG A 52 -19.38 -7.01 -12.13
CA ARG A 52 -18.81 -7.87 -13.18
C ARG A 52 -18.92 -9.37 -12.86
N ARG A 53 -20.12 -9.86 -12.55
CA ARG A 53 -20.43 -11.31 -12.53
C ARG A 53 -20.45 -11.85 -13.96
N GLY A 54 -19.28 -12.02 -14.56
CA GLY A 54 -19.12 -12.65 -15.88
C GLY A 54 -19.19 -14.18 -15.78
N ARG A 55 -20.20 -14.75 -16.45
CA ARG A 55 -20.48 -16.13 -16.97
C ARG A 55 -19.47 -17.29 -16.89
N THR A 56 -18.27 -17.14 -16.34
CA THR A 56 -17.26 -18.20 -16.23
C THR A 56 -17.27 -18.81 -14.83
N ARG A 57 -17.53 -20.11 -14.79
CA ARG A 57 -18.03 -20.87 -13.64
C ARG A 57 -17.00 -21.13 -12.52
N ARG A 58 -15.87 -20.41 -12.42
CA ARG A 58 -14.76 -20.78 -11.51
C ARG A 58 -13.89 -19.66 -10.90
N ALA A 59 -14.10 -18.37 -11.18
CA ALA A 59 -13.36 -17.34 -10.45
C ALA A 59 -14.12 -16.99 -9.16
N SER A 60 -13.55 -17.29 -7.99
CA SER A 60 -14.06 -16.80 -6.70
C SER A 60 -14.31 -15.29 -6.81
N CYS A 61 -15.48 -14.84 -6.38
CA CYS A 61 -15.92 -13.45 -6.49
C CYS A 61 -15.23 -12.54 -5.44
N GLU A 62 -14.03 -12.92 -4.99
CA GLU A 62 -13.31 -12.30 -3.89
C GLU A 62 -12.09 -11.54 -4.40
N PRO A 63 -11.73 -10.40 -3.79
CA PRO A 63 -10.49 -9.70 -4.10
C PRO A 63 -9.28 -10.62 -3.89
N ALA A 64 -8.41 -10.71 -4.90
CA ALA A 64 -7.19 -11.52 -4.80
C ALA A 64 -6.13 -10.88 -3.89
N ASP A 65 -6.16 -9.56 -3.74
CA ASP A 65 -5.24 -8.75 -2.96
C ASP A 65 -5.90 -7.42 -2.61
N ILE A 66 -5.38 -6.72 -1.61
CA ILE A 66 -5.85 -5.38 -1.23
C ILE A 66 -4.64 -4.46 -1.19
N ILE A 67 -4.54 -3.60 -2.20
CA ILE A 67 -3.52 -2.55 -2.30
C ILE A 67 -4.13 -1.24 -1.82
N LEU A 68 -3.38 -0.55 -0.96
CA LEU A 68 -3.73 0.76 -0.45
C LEU A 68 -2.91 1.81 -1.20
N THR A 69 -3.58 2.83 -1.71
CA THR A 69 -2.98 4.03 -2.29
C THR A 69 -3.54 5.25 -1.55
N GLY A 70 -2.77 6.32 -1.51
CA GLY A 70 -3.22 7.58 -0.94
C GLY A 70 -2.20 8.68 -1.10
N GLU A 71 -2.63 9.90 -0.82
CA GLU A 71 -1.78 11.08 -0.86
C GLU A 71 -2.12 12.03 0.28
N THR A 72 -1.26 13.03 0.46
CA THR A 72 -1.50 14.07 1.45
C THR A 72 -2.38 15.14 0.84
N ASP A 73 -3.54 15.43 1.44
CA ASP A 73 -4.43 16.47 0.93
C ASP A 73 -3.72 17.83 0.82
N ALA A 74 -4.20 18.68 -0.09
CA ALA A 74 -3.58 19.99 -0.38
C ALA A 74 -3.38 20.86 0.88
N GLN A 75 -4.36 20.86 1.79
CA GLN A 75 -4.28 21.61 3.05
C GLN A 75 -3.09 21.16 3.90
N TYR A 76 -2.94 19.85 4.12
CA TYR A 76 -1.89 19.29 4.96
C TYR A 76 -0.52 19.27 4.26
N SER A 77 -0.52 19.16 2.94
CA SER A 77 0.70 19.20 2.12
C SER A 77 1.50 20.48 2.34
N SER A 78 0.83 21.62 2.51
CA SER A 78 1.48 22.91 2.78
C SER A 78 2.16 22.98 4.15
N ALA A 79 1.64 22.26 5.15
CA ALA A 79 2.12 22.32 6.53
C ALA A 79 3.17 21.24 6.85
N TRP A 80 3.02 20.05 6.24
CA TRP A 80 3.81 18.87 6.62
C TRP A 80 4.61 18.28 5.46
N GLY A 81 4.39 18.77 4.24
CA GLY A 81 4.92 18.21 3.00
C GLY A 81 3.93 17.31 2.29
N ALA A 82 4.02 17.27 0.96
CA ALA A 82 3.25 16.36 0.13
C ALA A 82 3.89 14.97 0.12
N PHE A 83 3.10 13.94 0.42
CA PHE A 83 3.53 12.54 0.40
C PHE A 83 2.54 11.68 -0.37
N HIS A 84 3.07 10.63 -0.99
CA HIS A 84 2.30 9.48 -1.42
C HIS A 84 2.41 8.33 -0.42
N PHE A 85 1.33 7.57 -0.32
CA PHE A 85 1.20 6.42 0.55
C PHE A 85 0.87 5.18 -0.28
N TYR A 86 1.65 4.11 -0.09
CA TYR A 86 1.44 2.84 -0.77
C TYR A 86 1.54 1.70 0.21
N GLY A 87 0.56 0.81 0.20
CA GLY A 87 0.50 -0.24 1.18
C GLY A 87 -0.25 -1.46 0.70
N ARG A 88 -0.28 -2.46 1.57
CA ARG A 88 -0.95 -3.72 1.30
C ARG A 88 -1.51 -4.27 2.60
N VAL A 89 -2.69 -4.90 2.49
CA VAL A 89 -3.31 -5.62 3.59
C VAL A 89 -2.97 -7.10 3.46
N ARG A 90 -2.50 -7.71 4.54
CA ARG A 90 -2.22 -9.14 4.59
C ARG A 90 -3.54 -9.93 4.62
N PRO A 91 -3.79 -10.83 3.66
CA PRO A 91 -5.07 -11.56 3.62
C PRO A 91 -5.33 -12.45 4.85
N SER A 92 -4.29 -12.98 5.50
CA SER A 92 -4.46 -13.94 6.60
C SER A 92 -5.03 -13.36 7.89
N ASP A 93 -4.71 -12.10 8.20
CA ASP A 93 -5.04 -11.49 9.51
C ASP A 93 -5.32 -9.99 9.44
N GLY A 94 -5.32 -9.39 8.25
CA GLY A 94 -5.58 -7.96 8.09
C GLY A 94 -4.42 -7.04 8.46
N LEU A 95 -3.19 -7.55 8.68
CA LEU A 95 -2.02 -6.70 8.93
C LEU A 95 -1.81 -5.73 7.77
N VAL A 96 -1.76 -4.44 8.06
CA VAL A 96 -1.50 -3.37 7.10
C VAL A 96 -0.03 -2.99 7.16
N ILE A 97 0.63 -3.00 6.00
CA ILE A 97 1.92 -2.34 5.80
C ILE A 97 1.69 -1.17 4.87
N LEU A 98 2.07 0.04 5.30
CA LEU A 98 1.93 1.26 4.53
C LEU A 98 3.27 1.97 4.48
N VAL A 99 3.66 2.43 3.30
CA VAL A 99 4.90 3.15 3.05
C VAL A 99 4.54 4.57 2.67
N ARG A 100 5.08 5.54 3.40
CA ARG A 100 4.99 6.97 3.06
C ARG A 100 6.28 7.39 2.37
N GLN A 101 6.17 8.09 1.26
CA GLN A 101 7.31 8.68 0.56
C GLN A 101 7.00 10.08 0.07
N PRO A 102 7.99 10.99 0.00
CA PRO A 102 7.78 12.34 -0.53
C PRO A 102 7.20 12.29 -1.95
N ALA A 103 6.23 13.15 -2.24
CA ALA A 103 5.63 13.24 -3.57
C ALA A 103 6.63 13.82 -4.59
N ASP A 104 7.47 14.76 -4.16
CA ASP A 104 8.60 15.24 -4.93
C ASP A 104 9.91 14.59 -4.45
N PRO A 105 10.59 13.79 -5.30
CA PRO A 105 11.89 13.18 -4.98
C PRO A 105 12.98 14.19 -4.61
N ARG A 106 12.86 15.46 -5.00
CA ARG A 106 13.81 16.52 -4.62
C ARG A 106 13.73 16.86 -3.13
N VAL A 107 12.62 16.50 -2.49
CA VAL A 107 12.34 16.73 -1.07
C VAL A 107 12.57 15.44 -0.24
N ASN A 108 13.50 14.59 -0.69
CA ASN A 108 13.87 13.33 -0.03
C ASN A 108 14.39 13.50 1.41
N HIS A 109 14.76 14.71 1.84
CA HIS A 109 15.14 14.99 3.23
C HIS A 109 13.99 14.81 4.22
N LEU A 110 12.73 14.84 3.77
CA LEU A 110 11.57 14.52 4.62
C LEU A 110 11.46 13.02 4.96
N GLY A 111 12.25 12.19 4.27
CA GLY A 111 12.42 10.76 4.53
C GLY A 111 11.25 9.90 4.05
N ARG A 112 11.53 8.60 3.95
CA ARG A 112 10.51 7.56 3.80
C ARG A 112 10.04 7.12 5.19
N ASP A 113 8.85 6.57 5.32
CA ASP A 113 8.44 5.87 6.54
C ASP A 113 7.76 4.56 6.20
N VAL A 114 7.90 3.59 7.11
CA VAL A 114 7.13 2.35 7.07
C VAL A 114 6.22 2.30 8.29
N PHE A 115 4.94 2.13 8.05
CA PHE A 115 3.91 1.89 9.02
C PHE A 115 3.50 0.42 8.97
N ARG A 116 3.39 -0.18 10.15
CA ARG A 116 2.91 -1.54 10.32
C ARG A 116 1.89 -1.58 11.43
N GLY A 117 0.67 -2.02 11.13
CA GLY A 117 -0.41 -1.98 12.09
C GLY A 117 -1.67 -2.66 11.61
N TYR A 118 -2.77 -2.41 12.32
CA TYR A 118 -4.09 -2.92 12.00
C TYR A 118 -5.08 -1.77 11.95
N MET A 119 -6.08 -1.90 11.07
CA MET A 119 -7.22 -1.00 11.01
C MET A 119 -8.23 -1.39 12.07
N LEU A 120 -8.73 -0.40 12.80
CA LEU A 120 -9.80 -0.53 13.78
C LEU A 120 -11.13 -0.16 13.14
N SER A 121 -12.24 -0.61 13.74
CA SER A 121 -13.59 -0.30 13.27
C SER A 121 -13.93 1.19 13.27
N SER A 122 -13.14 1.99 13.98
CA SER A 122 -13.25 3.45 14.09
C SER A 122 -12.49 4.22 13.00
N GLU A 123 -12.13 3.56 11.89
CA GLU A 123 -11.34 4.15 10.78
C GLU A 123 -9.94 4.63 11.20
N HIS A 124 -9.49 4.20 12.38
CA HIS A 124 -8.16 4.45 12.90
C HIS A 124 -7.25 3.27 12.59
N MET A 125 -5.97 3.56 12.35
CA MET A 125 -4.93 2.55 12.27
C MET A 125 -4.02 2.67 13.50
N VAL A 126 -3.81 1.55 14.19
CA VAL A 126 -2.86 1.45 15.31
C VAL A 126 -1.69 0.60 14.90
N GLY A 127 -0.48 1.05 15.21
CA GLY A 127 0.70 0.26 14.93
C GLY A 127 1.99 0.96 15.27
N ARG A 128 3.03 0.58 14.52
CA ARG A 128 4.37 1.12 14.68
C ARG A 128 4.82 1.82 13.42
N ARG A 129 5.42 2.98 13.59
CA ARG A 129 6.17 3.71 12.57
C ARG A 129 7.65 3.40 12.71
N ARG A 130 8.30 3.16 11.58
CA ARG A 130 9.76 3.04 11.49
C ARG A 130 10.31 3.97 10.42
N LEU A 131 11.29 4.76 10.83
CA LEU A 131 12.10 5.57 9.93
C LEU A 131 13.21 4.69 9.30
N PRO A 132 13.57 4.90 8.03
CA PRO A 132 14.72 4.29 7.38
C PRO A 132 15.99 4.52 8.20
N GLY A 133 16.75 3.45 8.44
CA GLY A 133 17.97 3.52 9.24
C GLY A 133 17.77 3.66 10.76
N ALA A 134 16.53 3.85 11.24
CA ALA A 134 16.27 3.90 12.67
C ALA A 134 16.37 2.50 13.31
N LYS A 135 17.02 2.48 14.49
CA LYS A 135 17.12 1.30 15.36
C LYS A 135 15.83 1.04 16.14
N ALA A 136 15.04 2.08 16.39
CA ALA A 136 13.78 2.02 17.13
C ALA A 136 12.56 2.25 16.23
N SER A 137 11.44 1.66 16.62
CA SER A 137 10.12 1.92 16.07
C SER A 137 9.26 2.60 17.12
N HIS A 138 8.40 3.54 16.71
CA HIS A 138 7.54 4.29 17.61
C HIS A 138 6.09 3.85 17.44
N GLU A 139 5.35 3.71 18.53
CA GLU A 139 3.91 3.45 18.48
C GLU A 139 3.18 4.70 18.00
N MET A 140 2.17 4.51 17.17
CA MET A 140 1.35 5.61 16.64
C MET A 140 -0.08 5.17 16.38
N LEU A 141 -0.97 6.15 16.49
CA LEU A 141 -2.35 6.14 15.99
C LEU A 141 -2.43 7.03 14.74
N TRP A 142 -3.07 6.55 13.69
CA TRP A 142 -3.26 7.24 12.41
C TRP A 142 -4.74 7.28 12.05
N ASN A 143 -5.19 8.38 11.45
CA ASN A 143 -6.56 8.53 10.99
C ASN A 143 -6.56 8.42 9.47
N LEU A 144 -7.40 7.54 8.94
CA LEU A 144 -7.68 7.49 7.52
C LEU A 144 -8.97 8.29 7.29
N ARG A 145 -8.95 9.20 6.33
CA ARG A 145 -10.15 9.85 5.83
C ARG A 145 -10.28 9.54 4.37
N ARG A 146 -11.52 9.30 3.94
CA ARG A 146 -11.84 9.30 2.53
C ARG A 146 -11.75 10.74 2.04
N SER A 147 -11.11 10.96 0.89
CA SER A 147 -11.21 12.24 0.21
C SER A 147 -12.68 12.49 -0.14
N GLU A 148 -13.24 13.61 0.32
CA GLU A 148 -14.51 14.08 -0.20
C GLU A 148 -14.25 14.59 -1.62
N GLU A 149 -14.95 14.00 -2.59
CA GLU A 149 -14.94 14.42 -4.00
C GLU A 149 -16.03 15.47 -4.23
#